data_AF-A0A1H5M9I2-F1
#
_entry.id   AF-A0A1H5M9I2-F1
#
_cell.length_a   1.000
_cell.length_b   1.000
_cell.length_c   1.000
_cell.angle_alpha   90.00
_cell.angle_beta   90.00
_cell.angle_gamma   90.00
#
_symmetry.space_group_name_H-M   'P 1'
#
loop_
_entity.id
_entity.type
_entity.pdbx_description
1 polymer ?
#
loop_
_entity_poly.entity_id
_entity_poly.type
_entity_poly.pdbx_seq_one_letter_code
_entity_poly.pdbx_strand_id
1 'polypeptide(L)'
;MPLAPVPQTDRLQYLDVATRRIARGMDLDETLRELRWAAVPAFADAIVIHLHDPLPVGDEKSAAPVVLQLHSIDRAPEARTALLMPHAEYADVTERIQPVPDGRLAKLLLAGQPAFGDADDIGPAVAELLGPAASAPGTLPQGRRLIIAPLHGRHHVMGTVVLLRRPDRSVFTGDDLLVASQLATHTAIGVQKAVMYGHEASVADTLQHTMLPSSLPEPTGVQLASRYLPASKTAQVGGDWYDAIPLPGNRVALIVGDVMGHSMTSAAIMGQLRTIVQTLAGLDLPPHEVLHHLDEQAQRLGSDHIATCLYAIYDPISHRLLMANAGHPPAVLLRPNGHAEVLRVPPGAPIGVGGVVFESVEMPAPTGTTLVLYTDGLVESRDVDVGTGVEALRTHLQSTRHGHRLSSLERLCDRILAALAPGPRDDDIALLTARFEGFPPDSVGYWHLDPHPLTAGQARRLTRRVLRRWGLDTLLDSTELMVSEIVTNAVRYASRPISLRLLRTDVLRCEVTDDSPQVPRMREAEPGDEGGRGLFLVDRLAQRWGATRLSTGKMVWFEQRIPKEPPYHGS
;
A
#
# COMPACT_ATOMS: atom_id res chain seq x y z
N MET A 1 -32.77 -33.57 -51.76
CA MET A 1 -33.04 -32.13 -51.62
C MET A 1 -31.79 -31.47 -51.06
N PRO A 2 -31.21 -30.44 -51.71
CA PRO A 2 -30.14 -29.66 -51.11
C PRO A 2 -30.73 -28.83 -49.96
N LEU A 3 -30.11 -28.90 -48.78
CA LEU A 3 -30.44 -28.05 -47.64
C LEU A 3 -30.18 -26.59 -48.01
N ALA A 4 -31.18 -25.75 -47.77
CA ALA A 4 -31.09 -24.31 -47.99
C ALA A 4 -29.95 -23.71 -47.13
N PRO A 5 -29.19 -22.72 -47.65
CA PRO A 5 -28.23 -21.99 -46.85
C PRO A 5 -28.95 -21.26 -45.71
N VAL A 6 -28.39 -21.35 -44.50
CA VAL A 6 -28.79 -20.51 -43.37
C VAL A 6 -28.72 -19.05 -43.83
N PRO A 7 -29.76 -18.22 -43.63
CA PRO A 7 -29.77 -16.83 -44.08
C PRO A 7 -28.52 -16.08 -43.56
N GLN A 8 -27.86 -15.30 -44.43
CA GLN A 8 -26.72 -14.45 -44.03
C GLN A 8 -27.05 -13.56 -42.81
N THR A 9 -28.33 -13.18 -42.66
CA THR A 9 -28.87 -12.41 -41.55
C THR A 9 -28.72 -13.11 -40.19
N ASP A 10 -28.99 -14.42 -40.12
CA ASP A 10 -28.86 -15.20 -38.87
C ASP A 10 -27.39 -15.31 -38.44
N ARG A 11 -26.47 -15.33 -39.41
CA ARG A 11 -25.03 -15.44 -39.16
C ARG A 11 -24.42 -14.12 -38.66
N LEU A 12 -24.85 -13.00 -39.24
CA LEU A 12 -24.48 -11.66 -38.75
C LEU A 12 -25.02 -11.43 -37.34
N GLN A 13 -26.26 -11.86 -37.07
CA GLN A 13 -26.85 -11.76 -35.74
C GLN A 13 -26.12 -12.64 -34.71
N TYR A 14 -25.76 -13.88 -35.09
CA TYR A 14 -24.92 -14.74 -34.26
C TYR A 14 -23.57 -14.09 -33.92
N LEU A 15 -22.87 -13.58 -34.94
CA LEU A 15 -21.57 -12.93 -34.75
C LEU A 15 -21.68 -11.71 -33.83
N ASP A 16 -22.67 -10.85 -34.04
CA ASP A 16 -22.88 -9.65 -33.23
C ASP A 16 -23.18 -9.98 -31.75
N VAL A 17 -23.95 -11.03 -31.47
CA VAL A 17 -24.19 -11.49 -30.08
C VAL A 17 -22.91 -12.09 -29.46
N ALA A 18 -22.21 -12.93 -30.22
CA ALA A 18 -20.99 -13.60 -29.76
C ALA A 18 -19.87 -12.60 -29.46
N THR A 19 -19.57 -11.68 -30.38
CA THR A 19 -18.50 -10.70 -30.24
C THR A 19 -18.80 -9.71 -29.11
N ARG A 20 -20.06 -9.27 -28.94
CA ARG A 20 -20.45 -8.40 -27.83
C ARG A 20 -20.30 -9.07 -26.46
N ARG A 21 -20.55 -10.37 -26.36
CA ARG A 21 -20.35 -11.13 -25.12
C ARG A 21 -18.88 -11.32 -24.79
N ILE A 22 -18.08 -11.77 -25.76
CA ILE A 22 -16.62 -11.92 -25.60
C ILE A 22 -15.98 -10.57 -25.22
N ALA A 23 -16.40 -9.48 -25.86
CA ALA A 23 -15.88 -8.14 -25.58
C ALA A 23 -16.22 -7.61 -24.17
N ARG A 24 -17.26 -8.15 -23.50
CA ARG A 24 -17.62 -7.76 -22.13
C ARG A 24 -16.71 -8.37 -21.07
N GLY A 25 -16.08 -9.51 -21.33
CA GLY A 25 -15.22 -10.19 -20.37
C GLY A 25 -14.15 -9.25 -19.81
N MET A 26 -14.03 -9.14 -18.49
CA MET A 26 -13.00 -8.30 -17.84
C MET A 26 -11.82 -9.11 -17.30
N ASP A 27 -12.01 -10.41 -17.11
CA ASP A 27 -10.95 -11.36 -16.79
C ASP A 27 -10.79 -12.42 -17.88
N LEU A 28 -9.70 -13.18 -17.78
CA LEU A 28 -9.33 -14.20 -18.75
C LEU A 28 -10.38 -15.32 -18.81
N ASP A 29 -10.81 -15.81 -17.65
CA ASP A 29 -11.73 -16.94 -17.54
C ASP A 29 -13.11 -16.63 -18.11
N GLU A 30 -13.62 -15.42 -17.87
CA GLU A 30 -14.86 -14.91 -18.42
C GLU A 30 -14.79 -14.80 -19.95
N THR A 31 -13.71 -14.22 -20.47
CA THR A 31 -13.50 -14.10 -21.92
C THR A 31 -13.52 -15.48 -22.60
N LEU A 32 -12.81 -16.45 -22.03
CA LEU A 32 -12.74 -17.80 -22.58
C LEU A 32 -14.03 -18.59 -22.38
N ARG A 33 -14.79 -18.32 -21.32
CA ARG A 33 -16.12 -18.89 -21.10
C ARG A 33 -17.10 -18.39 -22.17
N GLU A 34 -17.10 -17.10 -22.49
CA GLU A 34 -17.96 -16.55 -23.54
C GLU A 34 -17.55 -17.03 -24.94
N LEU A 35 -16.24 -17.20 -25.21
CA LEU A 35 -15.78 -17.85 -26.44
C LEU A 35 -16.31 -19.29 -26.55
N ARG A 36 -16.19 -20.08 -25.48
CA ARG A 36 -16.70 -21.47 -25.47
C ARG A 36 -18.20 -21.52 -25.70
N TRP A 37 -18.95 -20.68 -25.01
CA TRP A 37 -20.40 -20.55 -25.18
C TRP A 37 -20.79 -20.17 -26.61
N ALA A 38 -20.06 -19.24 -27.24
CA ALA A 38 -20.31 -18.84 -28.61
C ALA A 38 -19.97 -19.98 -29.58
N ALA A 39 -18.80 -20.60 -29.42
CA ALA A 39 -18.30 -21.60 -30.35
C ALA A 39 -19.06 -22.94 -30.25
N VAL A 40 -19.39 -23.40 -29.04
CA VAL A 40 -19.93 -24.74 -28.78
C VAL A 40 -21.30 -24.64 -28.10
N PRO A 41 -22.36 -25.26 -28.66
CA PRO A 41 -22.40 -26.11 -29.86
C PRO A 41 -22.66 -25.35 -31.17
N ALA A 42 -22.91 -24.03 -31.09
CA ALA A 42 -23.51 -23.27 -32.20
C ALA A 42 -22.66 -23.26 -33.48
N PHE A 43 -21.33 -23.22 -33.37
CA PHE A 43 -20.42 -23.14 -34.51
C PHE A 43 -19.59 -24.42 -34.74
N ALA A 44 -19.14 -25.04 -33.64
CA ALA A 44 -18.32 -26.25 -33.58
C ALA A 44 -18.87 -27.22 -32.54
N ASP A 45 -18.48 -28.49 -32.64
CA ASP A 45 -18.84 -29.53 -31.67
C ASP A 45 -17.82 -29.63 -30.53
N ALA A 46 -16.59 -29.15 -30.77
CA ALA A 46 -15.57 -28.98 -29.75
C ALA A 46 -14.64 -27.81 -30.04
N ILE A 47 -14.03 -27.32 -28.97
CA ILE A 47 -13.04 -26.25 -28.97
C ILE A 47 -11.85 -26.65 -28.09
N VAL A 48 -10.64 -26.39 -28.57
CA VAL A 48 -9.38 -26.50 -27.81
C VAL A 48 -8.73 -25.12 -27.83
N ILE A 49 -8.32 -24.62 -26.67
CA ILE A 49 -7.73 -23.28 -26.54
C ILE A 49 -6.33 -23.42 -25.95
N HIS A 50 -5.34 -22.99 -26.73
CA HIS A 50 -3.95 -22.85 -26.30
C HIS A 50 -3.61 -21.38 -26.20
N LEU A 51 -3.02 -20.95 -25.10
CA LEU A 51 -2.60 -19.56 -24.87
C LEU A 51 -1.09 -19.47 -24.72
N HIS A 52 -0.51 -18.33 -25.08
CA HIS A 52 0.90 -18.05 -24.84
C HIS A 52 1.19 -18.04 -23.32
N ASP A 53 2.29 -18.66 -22.89
CA ASP A 53 2.71 -18.73 -21.49
C ASP A 53 4.16 -18.20 -21.32
N PRO A 54 4.36 -17.06 -20.63
CA PRO A 54 3.34 -16.17 -20.07
C PRO A 54 2.59 -15.39 -21.17
N LEU A 55 1.36 -14.95 -20.92
CA LEU A 55 0.65 -14.07 -21.85
C LEU A 55 1.39 -12.73 -21.98
N PRO A 56 1.58 -12.20 -23.21
CA PRO A 56 2.30 -10.95 -23.40
C PRO A 56 1.49 -9.75 -22.90
N VAL A 57 2.17 -8.84 -22.20
CA VAL A 57 1.57 -7.60 -21.67
C VAL A 57 2.00 -6.41 -22.54
N GLY A 58 1.02 -5.63 -23.02
CA GLY A 58 1.31 -4.41 -23.80
C GLY A 58 2.19 -4.67 -25.03
N ASP A 59 3.25 -3.86 -25.16
CA ASP A 59 4.23 -3.92 -26.24
C ASP A 59 5.54 -4.63 -25.83
N GLU A 60 5.54 -5.38 -24.71
CA GLU A 60 6.70 -6.16 -24.29
C GLU A 60 7.09 -7.16 -25.36
N LYS A 61 8.35 -7.11 -25.82
CA LYS A 61 8.88 -8.09 -26.76
C LYS A 61 8.83 -9.46 -26.09
N SER A 62 7.93 -10.33 -26.57
CA SER A 62 7.85 -11.71 -26.09
C SER A 62 9.23 -12.34 -26.17
N ALA A 63 9.78 -12.73 -25.01
CA ALA A 63 11.08 -13.37 -24.95
C ALA A 63 10.98 -14.69 -25.70
N ALA A 64 11.73 -14.84 -26.79
CA ALA A 64 11.79 -16.10 -27.51
C ALA A 64 12.30 -17.20 -26.55
N PRO A 65 11.69 -18.41 -26.55
CA PRO A 65 10.73 -18.92 -27.53
C PRO A 65 9.24 -18.72 -27.17
N VAL A 66 8.37 -18.67 -28.19
CA VAL A 66 6.91 -18.77 -28.01
C VAL A 66 6.59 -20.12 -27.38
N VAL A 67 5.83 -20.11 -26.28
CA VAL A 67 5.36 -21.33 -25.62
C VAL A 67 3.85 -21.23 -25.50
N LEU A 68 3.14 -22.24 -26.00
CA LEU A 68 1.70 -22.35 -25.92
C LEU A 68 1.33 -23.39 -24.85
N GLN A 69 0.49 -22.99 -23.90
CA GLN A 69 -0.06 -23.88 -22.88
C GLN A 69 -1.55 -24.12 -23.15
N LEU A 70 -1.97 -25.37 -23.01
CA LEU A 70 -3.37 -25.76 -23.07
C LEU A 70 -4.10 -25.14 -21.89
N HIS A 71 -5.09 -24.28 -22.18
CA HIS A 71 -5.84 -23.57 -21.15
C HIS A 71 -7.22 -24.18 -20.94
N SER A 72 -7.92 -24.55 -22.01
CA SER A 72 -9.23 -25.20 -21.88
C SER A 72 -9.62 -26.03 -23.10
N ILE A 73 -10.49 -27.00 -22.87
CA ILE A 73 -11.16 -27.78 -23.91
C ILE A 73 -12.63 -27.88 -23.52
N ASP A 74 -13.53 -27.76 -24.50
CA ASP A 74 -14.97 -27.91 -24.27
C ASP A 74 -15.65 -28.63 -25.45
N ARG A 75 -16.77 -29.31 -25.18
CA ARG A 75 -17.47 -30.18 -26.14
C ARG A 75 -18.98 -30.15 -25.93
N ALA A 76 -19.72 -30.23 -27.04
CA ALA A 76 -21.17 -30.38 -27.01
C ALA A 76 -21.57 -31.68 -26.29
N PRO A 77 -22.71 -31.71 -25.55
CA PRO A 77 -23.16 -32.92 -24.83
C PRO A 77 -23.29 -34.15 -25.74
N GLU A 78 -23.75 -33.95 -26.97
CA GLU A 78 -23.91 -34.99 -28.01
C GLU A 78 -22.56 -35.49 -28.56
N ALA A 79 -21.50 -34.70 -28.42
CA ALA A 79 -20.14 -35.06 -28.79
C ALA A 79 -19.34 -35.70 -27.63
N ARG A 80 -19.99 -35.95 -26.47
CA ARG A 80 -19.37 -36.71 -25.35
C ARG A 80 -19.39 -38.22 -25.60
N THR A 81 -20.33 -38.72 -26.39
CA THR A 81 -20.53 -40.15 -26.71
C THR A 81 -19.97 -40.55 -28.08
N ALA A 82 -19.91 -39.62 -29.04
CA ALA A 82 -19.25 -39.83 -30.34
C ALA A 82 -17.86 -39.19 -30.29
N LEU A 83 -16.83 -40.01 -30.28
CA LEU A 83 -15.45 -39.57 -30.21
C LEU A 83 -15.11 -38.65 -31.41
N LEU A 84 -14.98 -37.35 -31.16
CA LEU A 84 -14.38 -36.38 -32.08
C LEU A 84 -12.94 -36.77 -32.45
N MET A 85 -12.29 -37.52 -31.56
CA MET A 85 -11.08 -38.28 -31.81
C MET A 85 -11.30 -39.74 -31.39
N PRO A 86 -11.68 -40.66 -32.31
CA PRO A 86 -12.04 -42.06 -32.02
C PRO A 86 -11.02 -42.83 -31.19
N HIS A 87 -9.77 -42.38 -31.19
CA HIS A 87 -8.63 -43.07 -30.61
C HIS A 87 -7.74 -42.17 -29.75
N ALA A 88 -8.18 -40.95 -29.38
CA ALA A 88 -7.39 -40.05 -28.53
C ALA A 88 -8.17 -39.63 -27.28
N GLU A 89 -7.59 -39.86 -26.11
CA GLU A 89 -8.11 -39.36 -24.83
C GLU A 89 -7.73 -37.89 -24.62
N TYR A 90 -8.37 -37.22 -23.65
CA TYR A 90 -7.97 -35.85 -23.26
C TYR A 90 -6.49 -35.75 -22.86
N ALA A 91 -5.89 -36.86 -22.43
CA ALA A 91 -4.48 -36.98 -22.10
C ALA A 91 -3.53 -36.82 -23.32
N ASP A 92 -4.05 -36.90 -24.55
CA ASP A 92 -3.24 -36.86 -25.77
C ASP A 92 -3.08 -35.45 -26.36
N VAL A 93 -3.89 -34.47 -25.90
CA VAL A 93 -3.70 -33.06 -26.31
C VAL A 93 -2.45 -32.53 -25.63
N THR A 94 -1.52 -31.99 -26.42
CA THR A 94 -0.26 -31.48 -25.88
C THR A 94 -0.53 -30.34 -24.89
N GLU A 95 -0.16 -30.55 -23.62
CA GLU A 95 -0.36 -29.58 -22.54
C GLU A 95 0.51 -28.34 -22.72
N ARG A 96 1.74 -28.51 -23.19
CA ARG A 96 2.69 -27.42 -23.42
C ARG A 96 3.46 -27.64 -24.71
N ILE A 97 3.42 -26.66 -25.60
CA ILE A 97 3.95 -26.73 -26.95
C ILE A 97 4.91 -25.58 -27.14
N GLN A 98 6.11 -25.88 -27.62
CA GLN A 98 7.00 -24.88 -28.17
C GLN A 98 6.98 -25.04 -29.68
N PRO A 99 6.29 -24.16 -30.45
CA PRO A 99 6.19 -24.29 -31.89
C PRO A 99 7.57 -24.36 -32.52
N VAL A 100 7.74 -25.27 -33.47
CA VAL A 100 9.03 -25.43 -34.17
C VAL A 100 9.38 -24.11 -34.88
N PRO A 101 10.58 -23.54 -34.67
CA PRO A 101 11.01 -22.34 -35.39
C PRO A 101 10.90 -22.52 -36.90
N ASP A 102 10.33 -21.55 -37.60
CA ASP A 102 10.00 -21.60 -39.05
C ASP A 102 9.08 -22.75 -39.49
N GLY A 103 8.54 -23.51 -38.53
CA GLY A 103 7.53 -24.54 -38.71
C GLY A 103 6.18 -23.96 -39.13
N ARG A 104 5.26 -24.87 -39.51
CA ARG A 104 3.96 -24.48 -40.06
C ARG A 104 3.07 -23.83 -39.02
N LEU A 105 3.09 -24.33 -37.78
CA LEU A 105 2.37 -23.69 -36.67
C LEU A 105 2.91 -22.27 -36.40
N ALA A 106 4.22 -22.09 -36.33
CA ALA A 106 4.83 -20.77 -36.11
C ALA A 106 4.44 -19.76 -37.21
N LYS A 107 4.48 -20.16 -38.49
CA LYS A 107 4.06 -19.32 -39.63
C LYS A 107 2.58 -18.98 -39.59
N LEU A 108 1.72 -19.94 -39.24
CA LEU A 108 0.28 -19.72 -39.10
C LEU A 108 -0.01 -18.69 -38.00
N LEU A 109 0.62 -18.85 -36.83
CA LEU A 109 0.47 -17.93 -35.70
C LEU A 109 0.89 -16.51 -36.07
N LEU A 110 2.04 -16.35 -36.73
CA LEU A 110 2.55 -15.05 -37.20
C LEU A 110 1.66 -14.41 -38.27
N ALA A 111 1.04 -15.22 -39.15
CA ALA A 111 0.13 -14.70 -40.17
C ALA A 111 -1.20 -14.20 -39.59
N GLY A 112 -1.62 -14.75 -38.44
CA GLY A 112 -2.86 -14.38 -37.77
C GLY A 112 -4.15 -14.78 -38.52
N GLN A 113 -4.04 -15.60 -39.56
CA GLN A 113 -5.17 -16.00 -40.41
C GLN A 113 -5.60 -17.44 -40.09
N PRO A 114 -6.91 -17.72 -39.93
CA PRO A 114 -7.40 -19.08 -39.74
C PRO A 114 -7.16 -19.96 -40.98
N ALA A 115 -6.88 -21.23 -40.75
CA ALA A 115 -6.72 -22.23 -41.81
C ALA A 115 -7.52 -23.50 -41.53
N PHE A 116 -7.91 -24.21 -42.58
CA PHE A 116 -8.46 -25.56 -42.46
C PHE A 116 -7.36 -26.56 -42.08
N GLY A 117 -7.70 -27.54 -41.25
CA GLY A 117 -6.78 -28.61 -40.87
C GLY A 117 -6.37 -29.55 -41.99
N ASP A 118 -7.17 -29.63 -43.06
CA ASP A 118 -6.91 -30.44 -44.26
C ASP A 118 -6.25 -29.65 -45.39
N ALA A 119 -5.94 -28.37 -45.18
CA ALA A 119 -5.17 -27.59 -46.15
C ALA A 119 -3.78 -28.21 -46.32
N ASP A 120 -3.29 -28.18 -47.57
CA ASP A 120 -1.93 -28.59 -47.90
C ASP A 120 -0.95 -27.90 -46.94
N ASP A 121 -0.04 -28.66 -46.34
CA ASP A 121 0.99 -28.20 -45.39
C ASP A 121 0.57 -27.84 -43.95
N ILE A 122 -0.72 -27.91 -43.57
CA ILE A 122 -1.18 -27.60 -42.19
C ILE A 122 -1.12 -28.83 -41.25
N GLY A 123 -1.07 -30.04 -41.79
CA GLY A 123 -1.00 -31.29 -41.00
C GLY A 123 0.05 -31.29 -39.86
N PRO A 124 1.29 -30.82 -40.07
CA PRO A 124 2.28 -30.69 -38.99
C PRO A 124 1.83 -29.78 -37.84
N ALA A 125 1.13 -28.68 -38.13
CA ALA A 125 0.63 -27.77 -37.10
C ALA A 125 -0.48 -28.41 -36.25
N VAL A 126 -1.33 -29.24 -36.87
CA VAL A 126 -2.36 -30.02 -36.18
C VAL A 126 -1.69 -31.04 -35.22
N ALA A 127 -0.63 -31.70 -35.67
CA ALA A 127 0.14 -32.65 -34.88
C ALA A 127 0.80 -32.01 -33.66
N GLU A 128 1.36 -30.80 -33.81
CA GLU A 128 1.95 -30.04 -32.70
C GLU A 128 0.88 -29.69 -31.64
N LEU A 129 -0.31 -29.25 -32.07
CA LEU A 129 -1.38 -28.78 -31.18
C LEU A 129 -2.16 -29.90 -30.48
N LEU A 130 -2.49 -30.96 -31.19
CA LEU A 130 -3.37 -32.04 -30.72
C LEU A 130 -2.61 -33.32 -30.37
N GLY A 131 -1.27 -33.28 -30.43
CA GLY A 131 -0.39 -34.40 -30.14
C GLY A 131 -0.15 -35.34 -31.35
N PRO A 132 0.87 -36.21 -31.27
CA PRO A 132 1.27 -37.08 -32.38
C PRO A 132 0.18 -38.10 -32.76
N ALA A 133 -0.71 -38.47 -31.84
CA ALA A 133 -1.84 -39.36 -32.10
C ALA A 133 -2.86 -38.76 -33.10
N ALA A 134 -2.97 -37.43 -33.15
CA ALA A 134 -3.84 -36.73 -34.09
C ALA A 134 -3.40 -36.89 -35.55
N SER A 135 -2.12 -37.20 -35.79
CA SER A 135 -1.56 -37.49 -37.12
C SER A 135 -1.85 -38.90 -37.62
N ALA A 136 -2.36 -39.79 -36.75
CA ALA A 136 -2.65 -41.16 -37.14
C ALA A 136 -3.88 -41.21 -38.07
N PRO A 137 -3.86 -42.05 -39.13
CA PRO A 137 -4.98 -42.18 -40.05
C PRO A 137 -6.27 -42.57 -39.32
N GLY A 138 -7.32 -41.77 -39.47
CA GLY A 138 -8.63 -42.03 -38.86
C GLY A 138 -8.85 -41.41 -37.47
N THR A 139 -7.85 -40.76 -36.86
CA THR A 139 -8.01 -40.09 -35.56
C THR A 139 -8.81 -38.78 -35.67
N LEU A 140 -8.64 -38.03 -36.77
CA LEU A 140 -9.36 -36.79 -37.02
C LEU A 140 -10.48 -36.98 -38.06
N PRO A 141 -11.60 -36.23 -37.94
CA PRO A 141 -12.63 -36.23 -38.97
C PRO A 141 -12.07 -35.74 -40.31
N GLN A 142 -12.28 -36.52 -41.38
CA GLN A 142 -11.75 -36.18 -42.71
C GLN A 142 -12.43 -34.94 -43.32
N GLY A 143 -11.66 -34.22 -44.13
CA GLY A 143 -12.07 -33.00 -44.84
C GLY A 143 -12.00 -31.73 -43.97
N ARG A 144 -12.66 -30.67 -44.43
CA ARG A 144 -12.71 -29.35 -43.77
C ARG A 144 -13.54 -29.37 -42.48
N ARG A 145 -13.14 -30.16 -41.49
CA ARG A 145 -13.84 -30.35 -40.20
C ARG A 145 -13.03 -29.86 -39.00
N LEU A 146 -11.85 -29.33 -39.27
CA LEU A 146 -10.97 -28.69 -38.31
C LEU A 146 -10.61 -27.31 -38.81
N ILE A 147 -10.70 -26.30 -37.95
CA ILE A 147 -10.13 -24.96 -38.17
C ILE A 147 -9.11 -24.71 -37.07
N ILE A 148 -7.92 -24.23 -37.44
CA ILE A 148 -6.98 -23.60 -36.52
C ILE A 148 -7.12 -22.10 -36.70
N ALA A 149 -7.47 -21.38 -35.64
CA ALA A 149 -7.67 -19.94 -35.64
C ALA A 149 -6.71 -19.28 -34.63
N PRO A 150 -5.62 -18.66 -35.10
CA PRO A 150 -4.70 -17.92 -34.24
C PRO A 150 -5.40 -16.79 -33.50
N LEU A 151 -5.13 -16.66 -32.20
CA LEU A 151 -5.54 -15.51 -31.40
C LEU A 151 -4.45 -14.44 -31.54
N HIS A 152 -4.59 -13.57 -32.53
CA HIS A 152 -3.61 -12.54 -32.80
C HIS A 152 -4.09 -11.20 -32.24
N GLY A 153 -3.36 -10.67 -31.26
CA GLY A 153 -3.53 -9.31 -30.77
C GLY A 153 -2.97 -8.28 -31.77
N ARG A 154 -2.89 -7.02 -31.36
CA ARG A 154 -2.39 -5.95 -32.24
C ARG A 154 -0.93 -6.14 -32.65
N HIS A 155 -0.11 -6.62 -31.71
CA HIS A 155 1.35 -6.75 -31.88
C HIS A 155 1.90 -8.13 -31.51
N HIS A 156 1.09 -9.01 -30.90
CA HIS A 156 1.53 -10.27 -30.32
C HIS A 156 0.54 -11.41 -30.57
N VAL A 157 1.07 -12.62 -30.74
CA VAL A 157 0.29 -13.86 -30.71
C VAL A 157 -0.11 -14.15 -29.26
N MET A 158 -1.40 -14.13 -28.97
CA MET A 158 -1.95 -14.47 -27.66
C MET A 158 -2.16 -15.97 -27.48
N GLY A 159 -2.27 -16.71 -28.59
CA GLY A 159 -2.54 -18.15 -28.58
C GLY A 159 -3.17 -18.63 -29.88
N THR A 160 -3.90 -19.73 -29.80
CA THR A 160 -4.67 -20.31 -30.90
C THR A 160 -5.88 -21.09 -30.39
N VAL A 161 -6.89 -21.18 -31.23
CA VAL A 161 -8.11 -21.94 -30.99
C VAL A 161 -8.24 -22.99 -32.08
N VAL A 162 -8.49 -24.25 -31.69
CA VAL A 162 -8.85 -25.32 -32.61
C VAL A 162 -10.33 -25.62 -32.48
N LEU A 163 -11.05 -25.58 -33.61
CA LEU A 163 -12.49 -25.82 -33.69
C LEU A 163 -12.73 -27.09 -34.49
N LEU A 164 -13.50 -28.03 -33.92
CA LEU A 164 -13.76 -29.33 -34.53
C LEU A 164 -15.26 -29.54 -34.75
N ARG A 165 -15.62 -30.07 -35.92
CA ARG A 165 -16.96 -30.56 -36.22
C ARG A 165 -16.97 -32.08 -36.34
N ARG A 166 -18.03 -32.71 -35.82
CA ARG A 166 -18.27 -34.15 -35.97
C ARG A 166 -18.54 -34.52 -37.43
N PRO A 167 -18.37 -35.81 -37.83
CA PRO A 167 -18.62 -36.27 -39.20
C PRO A 167 -20.07 -36.10 -39.70
N ASP A 168 -21.04 -36.13 -38.80
CA ASP A 168 -22.48 -35.99 -39.07
C ASP A 168 -22.92 -34.54 -39.33
N ARG A 169 -22.12 -33.55 -38.93
CA ARG A 169 -22.35 -32.12 -39.23
C ARG A 169 -21.84 -31.75 -40.63
N SER A 170 -22.31 -30.64 -41.20
CA SER A 170 -21.74 -30.10 -42.45
C SER A 170 -20.28 -29.66 -42.26
N VAL A 171 -19.44 -29.89 -43.26
CA VAL A 171 -18.05 -29.39 -43.27
C VAL A 171 -18.02 -27.85 -43.18
N PHE A 172 -16.89 -27.31 -42.72
CA PHE A 172 -16.63 -25.89 -42.73
C PHE A 172 -16.47 -25.34 -44.16
N THR A 173 -17.01 -24.14 -44.40
CA THR A 173 -16.90 -23.41 -45.66
C THR A 173 -15.92 -22.24 -45.55
N GLY A 174 -15.62 -21.55 -46.66
CA GLY A 174 -14.80 -20.33 -46.63
C GLY A 174 -15.40 -19.25 -45.72
N ASP A 175 -16.72 -19.12 -45.70
CA ASP A 175 -17.41 -18.20 -44.79
C ASP A 175 -17.22 -18.59 -43.32
N ASP A 176 -17.07 -19.88 -43.00
CA ASP A 176 -16.75 -20.33 -41.65
C ASP A 176 -15.35 -19.86 -41.21
N LEU A 177 -14.37 -19.74 -42.12
CA LEU A 177 -13.07 -19.16 -41.77
C LEU A 177 -13.19 -17.69 -41.38
N LEU A 178 -14.08 -16.93 -42.04
CA LEU A 178 -14.36 -15.54 -41.68
C LEU A 178 -15.01 -15.46 -40.28
N VAL A 179 -15.96 -16.34 -39.97
CA VAL A 179 -16.56 -16.41 -38.62
C VAL A 179 -15.51 -16.77 -37.58
N ALA A 180 -14.67 -17.79 -37.83
CA ALA A 180 -13.59 -18.18 -36.94
C ALA A 180 -12.57 -17.05 -36.74
N SER A 181 -12.25 -16.30 -37.80
CA SER A 181 -11.39 -15.13 -37.73
C SER A 181 -11.97 -14.06 -36.81
N GLN A 182 -13.26 -13.73 -36.97
CA GLN A 182 -13.92 -12.73 -36.12
C GLN A 182 -13.96 -13.16 -34.64
N LEU A 183 -14.31 -14.42 -34.36
CA LEU A 183 -14.29 -14.95 -32.98
C LEU A 183 -12.88 -14.90 -32.40
N ALA A 184 -11.87 -15.29 -33.17
CA ALA A 184 -10.47 -15.27 -32.75
C ALA A 184 -9.96 -13.85 -32.48
N THR A 185 -10.26 -12.89 -33.37
CA THR A 185 -9.88 -11.47 -33.19
C THR A 185 -10.53 -10.87 -31.94
N HIS A 186 -11.84 -11.05 -31.75
CA HIS A 186 -12.53 -10.52 -30.57
C HIS A 186 -12.07 -11.20 -29.27
N THR A 187 -11.77 -12.49 -29.32
CA THR A 187 -11.19 -13.20 -28.17
C THR A 187 -9.79 -12.67 -27.87
N ALA A 188 -8.94 -12.48 -28.88
CA ALA A 188 -7.59 -11.94 -28.69
C ALA A 188 -7.64 -10.54 -28.06
N ILE A 189 -8.57 -9.67 -28.49
CA ILE A 189 -8.81 -8.36 -27.86
C ILE A 189 -9.27 -8.51 -26.41
N GLY A 190 -10.21 -9.43 -26.12
CA GLY A 190 -10.67 -9.70 -24.75
C GLY A 190 -9.56 -10.21 -23.84
N VAL A 191 -8.75 -11.16 -24.31
CA VAL A 191 -7.58 -11.71 -23.61
C VAL A 191 -6.55 -10.61 -23.35
N GLN A 192 -6.21 -9.80 -24.38
CA GLN A 192 -5.26 -8.69 -24.24
C GLN A 192 -5.75 -7.69 -23.19
N LYS A 193 -7.04 -7.36 -23.21
CA LYS A 193 -7.69 -6.46 -22.26
C LYS A 193 -7.62 -7.03 -20.83
N ALA A 194 -7.94 -8.31 -20.64
CA ALA A 194 -7.87 -8.99 -19.34
C ALA A 194 -6.44 -9.01 -18.78
N VAL A 195 -5.44 -9.30 -19.63
CA VAL A 195 -4.03 -9.31 -19.24
C VAL A 195 -3.54 -7.91 -18.87
N MET A 196 -3.89 -6.90 -19.66
CA MET A 196 -3.53 -5.50 -19.39
C MET A 196 -4.13 -5.03 -18.06
N TYR A 197 -5.43 -5.27 -17.83
CA TYR A 197 -6.08 -4.92 -16.56
C TYR A 197 -5.47 -5.68 -15.38
N GLY A 198 -5.20 -6.99 -15.52
CA GLY A 198 -4.54 -7.77 -14.47
C GLY A 198 -3.14 -7.26 -14.14
N HIS A 199 -2.38 -6.83 -15.15
CA HIS A 199 -1.06 -6.24 -14.94
C HIS A 199 -1.14 -4.86 -14.29
N GLU A 200 -2.01 -3.96 -14.78
CA GLU A 200 -2.25 -2.65 -14.16
C GLU A 200 -2.66 -2.81 -12.70
N ALA A 201 -3.56 -3.75 -12.39
CA ALA A 201 -3.96 -4.07 -11.02
C ALA A 201 -2.79 -4.52 -10.13
N SER A 202 -1.91 -5.37 -10.66
CA SER A 202 -0.73 -5.88 -9.93
C SER A 202 0.31 -4.79 -9.66
N VAL A 203 0.54 -3.92 -10.65
CA VAL A 203 1.44 -2.76 -10.51
C VAL A 203 0.87 -1.77 -9.50
N ALA A 204 -0.44 -1.49 -9.58
CA ALA A 204 -1.19 -0.69 -8.62
C ALA A 204 -1.01 -1.18 -7.18
N ASP A 205 -1.30 -2.46 -6.94
CA ASP A 205 -1.19 -3.11 -5.63
C ASP A 205 0.25 -3.05 -5.08
N THR A 206 1.24 -3.34 -5.94
CA THR A 206 2.66 -3.28 -5.56
C THR A 206 3.11 -1.86 -5.19
N LEU A 207 2.69 -0.85 -5.97
CA LEU A 207 2.99 0.56 -5.67
C LEU A 207 2.37 0.97 -4.33
N GLN A 208 1.10 0.65 -4.11
CA GLN A 208 0.39 1.00 -2.89
C GLN A 208 1.02 0.37 -1.64
N HIS A 209 1.38 -0.92 -1.72
CA HIS A 209 2.05 -1.64 -0.63
C HIS A 209 3.44 -1.10 -0.30
N THR A 210 4.16 -0.60 -1.30
CA THR A 210 5.52 -0.04 -1.09
C THR A 210 5.49 1.40 -0.61
N MET A 211 4.42 2.15 -0.90
CA MET A 211 4.28 3.56 -0.52
C MET A 211 3.76 3.77 0.91
N LEU A 212 3.18 2.75 1.56
CA LEU A 212 2.71 2.82 2.95
C LEU A 212 3.74 2.26 3.95
N PRO A 213 3.67 2.60 5.25
CA PRO A 213 4.55 2.02 6.25
C PRO A 213 4.30 0.51 6.37
N SER A 214 5.35 -0.31 6.26
CA SER A 214 5.27 -1.76 6.48
C SER A 214 5.02 -2.15 7.94
N SER A 215 5.42 -1.28 8.86
CA SER A 215 5.14 -1.37 10.29
C SER A 215 5.12 0.03 10.91
N LEU A 216 4.37 0.18 11.99
CA LEU A 216 4.39 1.39 12.81
C LEU A 216 5.55 1.32 13.81
N PRO A 217 6.15 2.46 14.19
CA PRO A 217 7.10 2.48 15.29
C PRO A 217 6.41 2.13 16.62
N GLU A 218 7.21 1.74 17.61
CA GLU A 218 6.75 1.49 18.98
C GLU A 218 7.29 2.57 19.94
N PRO A 219 6.84 3.84 19.82
CA PRO A 219 7.31 4.91 20.69
C PRO A 219 6.85 4.68 22.14
N THR A 220 7.75 4.91 23.10
CA THR A 220 7.42 4.74 24.51
C THR A 220 6.32 5.72 24.95
N GLY A 221 5.30 5.19 25.64
CA GLY A 221 4.17 6.00 26.12
C GLY A 221 3.06 6.18 25.10
N VAL A 222 3.12 5.52 23.94
CA VAL A 222 2.03 5.50 22.94
C VAL A 222 1.92 4.11 22.31
N GLN A 223 0.71 3.55 22.31
CA GLN A 223 0.39 2.37 21.50
C GLN A 223 -0.23 2.81 20.19
N LEU A 224 0.18 2.20 19.09
CA LEU A 224 -0.31 2.53 17.75
C LEU A 224 -0.93 1.29 17.11
N ALA A 225 -2.00 1.47 16.34
CA ALA A 225 -2.50 0.46 15.42
C ALA A 225 -3.10 1.12 14.18
N SER A 226 -2.92 0.51 13.02
CA SER A 226 -3.47 0.98 11.76
C SER A 226 -4.21 -0.10 10.99
N ARG A 227 -5.07 0.34 10.07
CA ARG A 227 -5.66 -0.47 9.01
C ARG A 227 -5.66 0.32 7.73
N TYR A 228 -5.45 -0.40 6.63
CA TYR A 228 -5.58 0.14 5.30
C TYR A 228 -6.45 -0.81 4.48
N LEU A 229 -7.53 -0.32 3.88
CA LEU A 229 -8.41 -1.14 3.05
C LEU A 229 -8.56 -0.49 1.69
N PRO A 230 -8.12 -1.15 0.61
CA PRO A 230 -8.26 -0.58 -0.70
C PRO A 230 -9.72 -0.55 -1.17
N ALA A 231 -10.02 0.38 -2.08
CA ALA A 231 -11.28 0.46 -2.80
C ALA A 231 -11.57 -0.87 -3.55
N SER A 232 -12.85 -1.21 -3.74
CA SER A 232 -13.23 -2.53 -4.29
C SER A 232 -13.06 -2.66 -5.82
N LYS A 233 -12.56 -1.64 -6.50
CA LYS A 233 -12.37 -1.64 -7.96
C LYS A 233 -10.95 -2.05 -8.33
N THR A 234 -10.83 -3.08 -9.16
CA THR A 234 -9.59 -3.82 -9.50
C THR A 234 -8.48 -3.05 -10.22
N ALA A 235 -8.55 -1.72 -10.37
CA ALA A 235 -7.50 -0.94 -11.07
C ALA A 235 -7.30 0.48 -10.52
N GLN A 236 -7.84 0.77 -9.34
CA GLN A 236 -7.70 2.08 -8.70
C GLN A 236 -6.63 2.00 -7.62
N VAL A 237 -5.71 2.97 -7.60
CA VAL A 237 -4.67 3.08 -6.57
C VAL A 237 -5.05 4.23 -5.66
N GLY A 238 -4.99 4.00 -4.35
CA GLY A 238 -5.38 5.00 -3.38
C GLY A 238 -4.42 6.16 -3.24
N GLY A 239 -5.02 7.34 -3.07
CA GLY A 239 -4.36 8.58 -2.63
C GLY A 239 -4.17 8.64 -1.11
N ASP A 240 -4.86 7.78 -0.37
CA ASP A 240 -4.84 7.70 1.09
C ASP A 240 -3.49 7.28 1.66
N TRP A 241 -3.05 7.97 2.71
CA TRP A 241 -1.91 7.54 3.52
C TRP A 241 -2.07 7.86 5.00
N TYR A 242 -1.28 7.14 5.81
CA TYR A 242 -1.04 7.47 7.21
C TYR A 242 0.43 7.29 7.51
N ASP A 243 0.90 7.97 8.56
CA ASP A 243 2.25 7.75 9.08
C ASP A 243 2.33 8.04 10.59
N ALA A 244 3.33 7.47 11.24
CA ALA A 244 3.69 7.80 12.61
C ALA A 244 5.21 7.92 12.72
N ILE A 245 5.67 9.09 13.17
CA ILE A 245 7.10 9.45 13.12
C ILE A 245 7.57 9.79 14.54
N PRO A 246 8.52 9.04 15.11
CA PRO A 246 9.13 9.41 16.38
C PRO A 246 9.86 10.74 16.28
N LEU A 247 9.59 11.66 17.20
CA LEU A 247 10.17 12.98 17.27
C LEU A 247 11.09 13.13 18.49
N PRO A 248 11.97 14.15 18.51
CA PRO A 248 12.79 14.47 19.67
C PRO A 248 11.96 14.65 20.95
N GLY A 249 12.46 14.12 22.08
CA GLY A 249 11.79 14.23 23.37
C GLY A 249 10.69 13.20 23.61
N ASN A 250 10.77 12.03 22.97
CA ASN A 250 9.77 10.96 23.00
C ASN A 250 8.38 11.38 22.49
N ARG A 251 8.30 12.49 21.75
CA ARG A 251 7.10 12.90 21.05
C ARG A 251 6.86 11.99 19.85
N VAL A 252 5.63 11.94 19.36
CA VAL A 252 5.29 11.24 18.12
C VAL A 252 4.44 12.16 17.25
N ALA A 253 4.82 12.28 15.97
CA ALA A 253 3.96 12.85 14.95
C ALA A 253 3.02 11.75 14.43
N LEU A 254 1.74 12.07 14.28
CA LEU A 254 0.70 11.22 13.73
C LEU A 254 0.11 11.95 12.53
N ILE A 255 0.07 11.29 11.38
CA ILE A 255 -0.34 11.87 10.11
C ILE A 255 -1.39 10.99 9.46
N VAL A 256 -2.39 11.63 8.89
CA VAL A 256 -3.31 11.03 7.92
C VAL A 256 -3.55 12.04 6.81
N GLY A 257 -3.68 11.57 5.59
CA GLY A 257 -4.01 12.42 4.46
C GLY A 257 -4.55 11.62 3.30
N ASP A 258 -5.10 12.35 2.34
CA ASP A 258 -5.66 11.81 1.12
C ASP A 258 -5.33 12.73 -0.06
N VAL A 259 -4.90 12.15 -1.18
CA VAL A 259 -4.66 12.84 -2.45
C VAL A 259 -5.88 12.66 -3.34
N MET A 260 -6.44 13.76 -3.81
CA MET A 260 -7.63 13.76 -4.64
C MET A 260 -7.50 12.81 -5.85
N GLY A 261 -8.45 11.87 -5.95
CA GLY A 261 -8.58 10.92 -7.05
C GLY A 261 -7.80 9.62 -6.83
N HIS A 262 -8.17 8.58 -7.56
CA HIS A 262 -7.76 7.19 -7.29
C HIS A 262 -6.92 6.59 -8.45
N SER A 263 -5.80 7.22 -8.77
CA SER A 263 -4.97 6.86 -9.93
C SER A 263 -3.52 6.51 -9.55
N MET A 264 -2.79 5.85 -10.46
CA MET A 264 -1.33 5.65 -10.30
C MET A 264 -0.59 6.97 -10.06
N THR A 265 -1.03 8.06 -10.70
CA THR A 265 -0.47 9.40 -10.48
C THR A 265 -0.76 9.89 -9.07
N SER A 266 -1.99 9.71 -8.55
CA SER A 266 -2.36 10.08 -7.18
C SER A 266 -1.50 9.36 -6.15
N ALA A 267 -1.26 8.05 -6.34
CA ALA A 267 -0.39 7.26 -5.48
C ALA A 267 1.08 7.72 -5.53
N ALA A 268 1.58 8.12 -6.70
CA ALA A 268 2.92 8.68 -6.84
C ALA A 268 3.06 10.04 -6.15
N ILE A 269 2.02 10.89 -6.19
CA ILE A 269 1.98 12.16 -5.45
C ILE A 269 1.90 11.90 -3.95
N MET A 270 1.06 10.96 -3.51
CA MET A 270 0.97 10.54 -2.11
C MET A 270 2.34 10.13 -1.57
N GLY A 271 3.08 9.28 -2.29
CA GLY A 271 4.42 8.84 -1.87
C GLY A 271 5.43 10.00 -1.74
N GLN A 272 5.35 10.98 -2.64
CA GLN A 272 6.16 12.20 -2.57
C GLN A 272 5.77 13.08 -1.37
N LEU A 273 4.48 13.36 -1.17
CA LEU A 273 3.99 14.15 -0.04
C LEU A 273 4.35 13.48 1.29
N ARG A 274 4.18 12.17 1.41
CA ARG A 274 4.58 11.40 2.60
C ARG A 274 6.08 11.56 2.89
N THR A 275 6.94 11.45 1.87
CA THR A 275 8.39 11.63 2.01
C THR A 275 8.77 13.06 2.42
N ILE A 276 8.09 14.07 1.88
CA ILE A 276 8.26 15.47 2.26
C ILE A 276 7.87 15.66 3.73
N VAL A 277 6.71 15.15 4.15
CA VAL A 277 6.25 15.20 5.55
C VAL A 277 7.25 14.53 6.48
N GLN A 278 7.80 13.37 6.11
CA GLN A 278 8.83 12.70 6.91
C GLN A 278 10.08 13.56 7.11
N THR A 279 10.51 14.23 6.03
CA THR A 279 11.66 15.14 6.07
C THR A 279 11.39 16.36 6.95
N LEU A 280 10.21 16.98 6.80
CA LEU A 280 9.80 18.16 7.58
C LEU A 280 9.59 17.81 9.06
N ALA A 281 9.01 16.66 9.37
CA ALA A 281 8.86 16.16 10.74
C ALA A 281 10.22 16.01 11.43
N GLY A 282 11.25 15.57 10.71
CA GLY A 282 12.62 15.46 11.21
C GLY A 282 13.26 16.80 11.62
N LEU A 283 12.71 17.93 11.18
CA LEU A 283 13.14 19.28 11.56
C LEU A 283 12.47 19.80 12.84
N ASP A 284 11.56 19.03 13.43
CA ASP A 284 10.81 19.37 14.65
C ASP A 284 10.06 20.72 14.57
N LEU A 285 9.46 20.97 13.41
CA LEU A 285 8.61 22.13 13.15
C LEU A 285 7.22 21.94 13.79
N PRO A 286 6.55 23.02 14.22
CA PRO A 286 5.16 22.93 14.66
C PRO A 286 4.23 22.52 13.51
N PRO A 287 3.06 21.89 13.79
CA PRO A 287 2.17 21.34 12.76
C PRO A 287 1.78 22.32 11.65
N HIS A 288 1.51 23.58 11.98
CA HIS A 288 1.13 24.58 10.98
C HIS A 288 2.27 24.91 10.01
N GLU A 289 3.52 24.95 10.47
CA GLU A 289 4.68 25.18 9.58
C GLU A 289 4.95 23.96 8.70
N VAL A 290 4.76 22.74 9.24
CA VAL A 290 4.85 21.51 8.42
C VAL A 290 3.83 21.56 7.29
N LEU A 291 2.56 21.87 7.58
CA LEU A 291 1.52 21.97 6.55
C LEU A 291 1.78 23.11 5.57
N HIS A 292 2.31 24.25 6.04
CA HIS A 292 2.69 25.36 5.17
C HIS A 292 3.77 24.97 4.16
N HIS A 293 4.86 24.35 4.62
CA HIS A 293 5.92 23.90 3.71
C HIS A 293 5.48 22.73 2.82
N LEU A 294 4.59 21.87 3.32
CA LEU A 294 3.99 20.81 2.50
C LEU A 294 3.16 21.40 1.36
N ASP A 295 2.34 22.41 1.63
CA ASP A 295 1.56 23.16 0.62
C ASP A 295 2.47 23.82 -0.44
N GLU A 296 3.55 24.48 -0.01
CA GLU A 296 4.54 25.07 -0.92
C GLU A 296 5.23 24.03 -1.82
N GLN A 297 5.56 22.84 -1.28
CA GLN A 297 6.15 21.78 -2.09
C GLN A 297 5.12 21.13 -3.03
N ALA A 298 3.89 20.93 -2.58
CA ALA A 298 2.81 20.36 -3.39
C ALA A 298 2.54 21.21 -4.65
N GLN A 299 2.52 22.54 -4.51
CA GLN A 299 2.39 23.45 -5.66
C GLN A 299 3.49 23.29 -6.72
N ARG A 300 4.69 22.82 -6.33
CA ARG A 300 5.80 22.56 -7.26
C ARG A 300 5.67 21.22 -7.97
N LEU A 301 4.88 20.29 -7.43
CA LEU A 301 4.61 19.00 -8.04
C LEU A 301 3.59 19.09 -9.18
N GLY A 302 2.76 20.13 -9.19
CA GLY A 302 1.79 20.43 -10.26
C GLY A 302 0.54 21.12 -9.70
N SER A 303 -0.10 21.98 -10.50
CA SER A 303 -1.30 22.74 -10.09
C SER A 303 -2.57 21.90 -9.97
N ASP A 304 -2.55 20.67 -10.47
CA ASP A 304 -3.74 19.84 -10.63
C ASP A 304 -3.88 18.80 -9.51
N HIS A 305 -2.97 18.81 -8.54
CA HIS A 305 -2.90 17.84 -7.45
C HIS A 305 -3.21 18.51 -6.12
N ILE A 306 -4.36 18.17 -5.57
CA ILE A 306 -4.83 18.66 -4.28
C ILE A 306 -4.86 17.49 -3.30
N ALA A 307 -4.44 17.72 -2.05
CA ALA A 307 -4.49 16.72 -1.00
C ALA A 307 -5.05 17.29 0.29
N THR A 308 -5.74 16.47 1.08
CA THR A 308 -6.06 16.80 2.46
C THR A 308 -5.02 16.21 3.39
N CYS A 309 -4.73 16.87 4.52
CA CYS A 309 -3.76 16.37 5.49
C CYS A 309 -4.09 16.85 6.90
N LEU A 310 -4.08 15.94 7.86
CA LEU A 310 -4.13 16.24 9.28
C LEU A 310 -2.81 15.80 9.91
N TYR A 311 -2.13 16.76 10.57
CA TYR A 311 -0.86 16.54 11.23
C TYR A 311 -0.99 16.82 12.72
N ALA A 312 -0.62 15.84 13.55
CA ALA A 312 -0.70 15.92 15.00
C ALA A 312 0.63 15.55 15.66
N ILE A 313 1.02 16.24 16.72
CA ILE A 313 2.15 15.89 17.58
C ILE A 313 1.62 15.60 18.97
N TYR A 314 1.89 14.41 19.48
CA TYR A 314 1.62 14.07 20.88
C TYR A 314 2.89 14.10 21.71
N ASP A 315 2.82 14.78 22.85
CA ASP A 315 3.84 14.78 23.89
C ASP A 315 3.40 13.93 25.10
N PRO A 316 3.97 12.73 25.28
CA PRO A 316 3.66 11.84 26.40
C PRO A 316 4.06 12.36 27.79
N ILE A 317 4.90 13.39 27.86
CA ILE A 317 5.39 13.95 29.13
C ILE A 317 4.45 15.06 29.62
N SER A 318 4.12 16.01 28.73
CA SER A 318 3.20 17.10 29.07
C SER A 318 1.72 16.71 28.92
N HIS A 319 1.45 15.52 28.34
CA HIS A 319 0.11 15.04 28.01
C HIS A 319 -0.65 16.03 27.12
N ARG A 320 0.06 16.58 26.13
CA ARG A 320 -0.46 17.56 25.17
C ARG A 320 -0.48 17.02 23.77
N LEU A 321 -1.53 17.37 23.05
CA LEU A 321 -1.70 17.10 21.62
C LEU A 321 -1.73 18.44 20.90
N LEU A 322 -0.86 18.64 19.92
CA LEU A 322 -0.81 19.81 19.06
C LEU A 322 -1.17 19.39 17.65
N MET A 323 -2.14 20.05 17.01
CA MET A 323 -2.67 19.62 15.71
C MET A 323 -2.87 20.78 14.76
N ALA A 324 -2.68 20.53 13.47
CA ALA A 324 -3.12 21.42 12.40
C ALA A 324 -3.85 20.59 11.33
N ASN A 325 -4.78 21.24 10.61
CA ASN A 325 -5.63 20.58 9.62
C ASN A 325 -5.62 21.35 8.29
N ALA A 326 -5.31 20.66 7.19
CA ALA A 326 -5.40 21.13 5.82
C ALA A 326 -6.56 20.42 5.11
N GLY A 327 -7.79 20.87 5.35
CA GLY A 327 -9.00 20.39 4.67
C GLY A 327 -9.43 18.94 4.96
N HIS A 328 -8.78 18.24 5.89
CA HIS A 328 -9.06 16.82 6.20
C HIS A 328 -10.24 16.66 7.17
N PRO A 329 -10.96 15.52 7.15
CA PRO A 329 -12.00 15.22 8.14
C PRO A 329 -11.49 15.34 9.59
N PRO A 330 -12.34 15.81 10.53
CA PRO A 330 -11.91 16.03 11.91
C PRO A 330 -11.68 14.70 12.64
N ALA A 331 -10.55 14.59 13.35
CA ALA A 331 -10.22 13.44 14.17
C ALA A 331 -11.21 13.23 15.33
N VAL A 332 -11.33 11.98 15.80
CA VAL A 332 -12.16 11.66 16.99
C VAL A 332 -11.27 11.24 18.16
N LEU A 333 -11.50 11.84 19.32
CA LEU A 333 -10.77 11.58 20.56
C LEU A 333 -11.65 10.84 21.56
N LEU A 334 -11.27 9.62 21.91
CA LEU A 334 -11.90 8.82 22.94
C LEU A 334 -11.18 9.00 24.29
N ARG A 335 -11.85 9.66 25.23
CA ARG A 335 -11.34 9.92 26.57
C ARG A 335 -11.35 8.65 27.45
N PRO A 336 -10.54 8.59 28.53
CA PRO A 336 -10.52 7.45 29.44
C PRO A 336 -11.86 7.17 30.13
N ASN A 337 -12.70 8.19 30.30
CA ASN A 337 -14.06 8.06 30.85
C ASN A 337 -15.08 7.53 29.82
N GLY A 338 -14.64 7.20 28.59
CA GLY A 338 -15.47 6.70 27.51
C GLY A 338 -16.30 7.76 26.79
N HIS A 339 -16.01 9.05 27.03
CA HIS A 339 -16.54 10.14 26.21
C HIS A 339 -15.74 10.24 24.91
N ALA A 340 -16.40 10.11 23.75
CA ALA A 340 -15.77 10.38 22.47
C ALA A 340 -16.17 11.78 21.99
N GLU A 341 -15.20 12.53 21.48
CA GLU A 341 -15.32 13.93 21.08
C GLU A 341 -14.74 14.10 19.67
N VAL A 342 -15.47 14.76 18.77
CA VAL A 342 -14.94 15.18 17.46
C VAL A 342 -14.10 16.43 17.70
N LEU A 343 -12.83 16.39 17.32
CA LEU A 343 -11.88 17.47 17.58
C LEU A 343 -12.12 18.66 16.66
N ARG A 344 -12.16 19.86 17.26
CA ARG A 344 -12.34 21.12 16.53
C ARG A 344 -10.98 21.75 16.27
N VAL A 345 -10.43 21.47 15.10
CA VAL A 345 -9.24 22.14 14.56
C VAL A 345 -9.72 23.03 13.40
N PRO A 346 -9.37 24.34 13.37
CA PRO A 346 -9.72 25.21 12.26
C PRO A 346 -9.35 24.55 10.93
N PRO A 347 -10.30 24.37 10.00
CA PRO A 347 -9.99 23.79 8.71
C PRO A 347 -9.17 24.80 7.90
N GLY A 348 -7.93 24.45 7.56
CA GLY A 348 -7.17 25.12 6.50
C GLY A 348 -7.66 24.71 5.11
N ALA A 349 -7.13 25.35 4.07
CA ALA A 349 -7.34 24.87 2.70
C ALA A 349 -6.63 23.53 2.47
N PRO A 350 -7.13 22.69 1.55
CA PRO A 350 -6.37 21.53 1.09
C PRO A 350 -4.96 21.92 0.59
N ILE A 351 -4.00 21.04 0.83
CA ILE A 351 -2.62 21.12 0.35
C ILE A 351 -2.61 21.20 -1.18
N GLY A 352 -1.83 22.12 -1.74
CA GLY A 352 -1.71 22.38 -3.17
C GLY A 352 -2.55 23.57 -3.65
N VAL A 353 -3.54 24.03 -2.88
CA VAL A 353 -4.39 25.18 -3.23
C VAL A 353 -3.65 26.51 -3.04
N GLY A 354 -2.86 26.63 -1.98
CA GLY A 354 -2.11 27.85 -1.68
C GLY A 354 -2.89 28.97 -1.01
N GLY A 355 -2.12 29.95 -0.50
CA GLY A 355 -2.62 31.25 -0.07
C GLY A 355 -3.36 31.27 1.27
N VAL A 356 -3.28 30.20 2.06
CA VAL A 356 -3.95 30.09 3.37
C VAL A 356 -2.94 29.82 4.47
N VAL A 357 -3.14 30.45 5.63
CA VAL A 357 -2.36 30.20 6.84
C VAL A 357 -2.99 29.04 7.60
N PHE A 358 -2.19 28.03 7.93
CA PHE A 358 -2.62 26.94 8.82
C PHE A 358 -2.47 27.36 10.28
N GLU A 359 -3.40 26.93 11.13
CA GLU A 359 -3.36 27.19 12.57
C GLU A 359 -3.12 25.91 13.35
N SER A 360 -2.27 25.98 14.39
CA SER A 360 -2.09 24.87 15.33
C SER A 360 -2.93 25.06 16.58
N VAL A 361 -3.68 24.02 16.95
CA VAL A 361 -4.47 23.97 18.19
C VAL A 361 -3.83 22.99 19.15
N GLU A 362 -3.61 23.44 20.38
CA GLU A 362 -3.13 22.60 21.48
C GLU A 362 -4.28 22.18 22.38
N MET A 363 -4.30 20.92 22.79
CA MET A 363 -5.31 20.40 23.71
C MET A 363 -4.76 19.35 24.70
N PRO A 364 -5.40 19.18 25.87
CA PRO A 364 -5.02 18.15 26.83
C PRO A 364 -5.39 16.74 26.31
N ALA A 365 -4.42 15.84 26.35
CA ALA A 365 -4.53 14.44 25.97
C ALA A 365 -3.94 13.54 27.08
N PRO A 366 -4.67 13.36 28.20
CA PRO A 366 -4.17 12.60 29.35
C PRO A 366 -4.01 11.11 29.03
N THR A 367 -3.23 10.41 29.86
CA THR A 367 -3.07 8.95 29.81
C THR A 367 -4.41 8.20 29.71
N GLY A 368 -4.46 7.20 28.85
CA GLY A 368 -5.62 6.39 28.52
C GLY A 368 -6.51 6.96 27.41
N THR A 369 -6.20 8.15 26.90
CA THR A 369 -6.91 8.75 25.76
C THR A 369 -6.51 8.04 24.47
N THR A 370 -7.46 7.81 23.57
CA THR A 370 -7.20 7.26 22.23
C THR A 370 -7.64 8.24 21.15
N LEU A 371 -6.70 8.64 20.30
CA LEU A 371 -6.94 9.41 19.09
C LEU A 371 -7.23 8.46 17.92
N VAL A 372 -8.25 8.78 17.13
CA VAL A 372 -8.65 8.05 15.91
C VAL A 372 -8.57 9.02 14.74
N LEU A 373 -7.67 8.71 13.81
CA LEU A 373 -7.41 9.42 12.56
C LEU A 373 -7.85 8.53 11.40
N TYR A 374 -8.52 9.10 10.42
CA TYR A 374 -9.10 8.34 9.32
C TYR A 374 -9.30 9.21 8.09
N THR A 375 -9.29 8.59 6.91
CA THR A 375 -9.68 9.22 5.65
C THR A 375 -11.19 9.18 5.44
N ASP A 376 -11.68 9.99 4.52
CA ASP A 376 -13.10 10.14 4.23
C ASP A 376 -13.77 8.84 3.79
N GLY A 377 -13.08 7.92 3.12
CA GLY A 377 -13.61 6.60 2.77
C GLY A 377 -14.13 5.76 3.95
N LEU A 378 -13.77 6.10 5.20
CA LEU A 378 -14.36 5.48 6.40
C LEU A 378 -15.77 6.03 6.75
N VAL A 379 -16.00 7.31 6.46
CA VAL A 379 -17.17 8.08 6.94
C VAL A 379 -18.08 8.58 5.82
N GLU A 380 -17.59 8.57 4.58
CA GLU A 380 -18.33 8.96 3.39
C GLU A 380 -18.73 7.73 2.59
N SER A 381 -19.96 7.73 2.10
CA SER A 381 -20.44 6.77 1.12
C SER A 381 -21.45 7.46 0.20
N ARG A 382 -21.87 6.80 -0.88
CA ARG A 382 -22.87 7.38 -1.81
C ARG A 382 -24.14 7.89 -1.14
N ASP A 383 -24.53 7.27 -0.02
CA ASP A 383 -25.77 7.56 0.69
C ASP A 383 -25.55 8.34 2.00
N VAL A 384 -24.30 8.57 2.42
CA VAL A 384 -23.95 9.17 3.72
C VAL A 384 -22.87 10.21 3.53
N ASP A 385 -23.16 11.46 3.95
CA ASP A 385 -22.17 12.53 3.97
C ASP A 385 -21.14 12.36 5.09
N VAL A 386 -19.96 12.96 4.90
CA VAL A 386 -18.84 12.95 5.85
C VAL A 386 -19.27 13.31 7.28
N GLY A 387 -20.10 14.34 7.45
CA GLY A 387 -20.51 14.83 8.77
C GLY A 387 -21.36 13.82 9.53
N THR A 388 -22.32 13.20 8.84
CA THR A 388 -23.14 12.11 9.39
C THR A 388 -22.28 10.90 9.74
N GLY A 389 -21.33 10.51 8.89
CA GLY A 389 -20.42 9.39 9.16
C GLY A 389 -19.46 9.62 10.32
N VAL A 390 -18.90 10.83 10.45
CA VAL A 390 -18.08 11.25 11.61
C VAL A 390 -18.86 11.06 12.91
N GLU A 391 -20.13 11.44 12.92
CA GLU A 391 -20.95 11.35 14.12
C GLU A 391 -21.40 9.91 14.44
N ALA A 392 -21.58 9.09 13.41
CA ALA A 392 -21.74 7.64 13.56
C ALA A 392 -20.49 7.00 14.19
N LEU A 393 -19.29 7.37 13.73
CA LEU A 393 -18.02 6.93 14.32
C LEU A 393 -17.91 7.36 15.79
N ARG A 394 -18.19 8.62 16.11
CA ARG A 394 -18.19 9.12 17.49
C ARG A 394 -19.13 8.29 18.37
N THR A 395 -20.35 8.05 17.89
CA THR A 395 -21.38 7.28 18.62
C THR A 395 -20.95 5.82 18.82
N HIS A 396 -20.36 5.19 17.80
CA HIS A 396 -19.84 3.83 17.88
C HIS A 396 -18.73 3.72 18.94
N LEU A 397 -17.78 4.65 18.95
CA LEU A 397 -16.70 4.71 19.94
C LEU A 397 -17.25 4.89 21.37
N GLN A 398 -18.27 5.74 21.56
CA GLN A 398 -18.95 5.90 22.85
C GLN A 398 -19.67 4.63 23.31
N SER A 399 -20.28 3.87 22.39
CA SER A 399 -20.99 2.64 22.75
C SER A 399 -20.05 1.51 23.23
N THR A 400 -18.78 1.56 22.85
CA THR A 400 -17.75 0.55 23.18
C THR A 400 -17.11 0.77 24.57
N ARG A 401 -17.75 1.59 25.42
CA ARG A 401 -17.29 2.08 26.74
C ARG A 401 -16.73 1.03 27.70
N HIS A 402 -17.17 -0.23 27.65
CA HIS A 402 -16.91 -1.22 28.70
C HIS A 402 -15.71 -2.16 28.42
N GLY A 403 -15.14 -2.13 27.22
CA GLY A 403 -14.01 -3.00 26.84
C GLY A 403 -12.69 -2.27 26.53
N HIS A 404 -12.70 -0.94 26.38
CA HIS A 404 -11.63 -0.20 25.72
C HIS A 404 -10.26 -0.28 26.42
N ARG A 405 -10.22 -0.21 27.75
CA ARG A 405 -8.96 -0.18 28.52
C ARG A 405 -8.23 -1.54 28.55
N LEU A 406 -8.94 -2.63 28.26
CA LEU A 406 -8.43 -4.00 28.22
C LEU A 406 -8.39 -4.58 26.79
N SER A 407 -9.09 -3.94 25.83
CA SER A 407 -9.06 -4.35 24.42
C SER A 407 -7.85 -3.76 23.71
N SER A 408 -7.17 -4.61 22.95
CA SER A 408 -6.09 -4.21 22.06
C SER A 408 -6.58 -3.21 21.01
N LEU A 409 -5.69 -2.33 20.54
CA LEU A 409 -6.03 -1.31 19.55
C LEU A 409 -6.39 -1.93 18.19
N GLU A 410 -5.78 -3.06 17.85
CA GLU A 410 -6.07 -3.82 16.64
C GLU A 410 -7.54 -4.22 16.59
N ARG A 411 -8.07 -4.76 17.70
CA ARG A 411 -9.48 -5.12 17.82
C ARG A 411 -10.40 -3.90 17.79
N LEU A 412 -9.92 -2.73 18.21
CA LEU A 412 -10.68 -1.49 18.09
C LEU A 412 -10.80 -1.10 16.61
N CYS A 413 -9.69 -1.10 15.86
CA CYS A 413 -9.70 -0.84 14.42
C CYS A 413 -10.64 -1.81 13.68
N ASP A 414 -10.55 -3.11 13.96
CA ASP A 414 -11.39 -4.12 13.32
C ASP A 414 -12.89 -3.89 13.59
N ARG A 415 -13.25 -3.44 14.80
CA ARG A 415 -14.65 -3.10 15.15
C ARG A 415 -15.14 -1.84 14.45
N ILE A 416 -14.31 -0.81 14.38
CA ILE A 416 -14.63 0.45 13.67
C ILE A 416 -14.95 0.12 12.21
N LEU A 417 -14.08 -0.64 11.56
CA LEU A 417 -14.25 -1.03 10.16
C LEU A 417 -15.48 -1.91 9.94
N ALA A 418 -15.71 -2.90 10.80
CA ALA A 418 -16.88 -3.77 10.67
C ALA A 418 -18.21 -3.00 10.84
N ALA A 419 -18.22 -1.91 11.61
CA ALA A 419 -19.41 -1.12 11.85
C ALA A 419 -19.68 -0.06 10.76
N LEU A 420 -18.62 0.58 10.25
CA LEU A 420 -18.74 1.74 9.35
C LEU A 420 -18.50 1.39 7.88
N ALA A 421 -17.80 0.30 7.58
CA ALA A 421 -17.49 -0.13 6.22
C ALA A 421 -17.83 -1.63 5.96
N PRO A 422 -19.09 -2.10 6.17
CA PRO A 422 -19.46 -3.52 6.08
C PRO A 422 -19.62 -4.07 4.64
N GLY A 423 -19.26 -3.32 3.60
CA GLY A 423 -19.58 -3.65 2.20
C GLY A 423 -18.51 -3.27 1.17
N PRO A 424 -18.83 -3.35 -0.13
CA PRO A 424 -17.95 -2.86 -1.19
C PRO A 424 -17.72 -1.35 -1.01
N ARG A 425 -16.45 -0.95 -1.15
CA ARG A 425 -15.97 0.40 -0.89
C ARG A 425 -15.78 1.15 -2.18
N ASP A 426 -16.30 2.37 -2.23
CA ASP A 426 -16.08 3.28 -3.36
C ASP A 426 -14.71 3.98 -3.30
N ASP A 427 -14.16 4.15 -2.09
CA ASP A 427 -12.85 4.77 -1.85
C ASP A 427 -11.96 3.92 -0.93
N ASP A 428 -10.69 4.27 -0.87
CA ASP A 428 -9.72 3.69 0.06
C ASP A 428 -10.01 4.13 1.51
N ILE A 429 -9.51 3.34 2.47
CA ILE A 429 -9.64 3.65 3.89
C ILE A 429 -8.28 3.53 4.54
N ALA A 430 -7.71 4.65 4.98
CA ALA A 430 -6.63 4.68 5.95
C ALA A 430 -7.21 4.97 7.34
N LEU A 431 -6.90 4.12 8.32
CA LEU A 431 -7.26 4.28 9.72
C LEU A 431 -6.01 4.17 10.58
N LEU A 432 -5.73 5.20 11.39
CA LEU A 432 -4.63 5.23 12.35
C LEU A 432 -5.19 5.55 13.75
N THR A 433 -4.94 4.66 14.70
CA THR A 433 -5.34 4.83 16.09
C THR A 433 -4.11 4.92 16.99
N ALA A 434 -4.13 5.88 17.93
CA ALA A 434 -3.05 6.09 18.88
C ALA A 434 -3.62 6.17 20.30
N ARG A 435 -3.24 5.23 21.16
CA ARG A 435 -3.54 5.28 22.60
C ARG A 435 -2.37 5.87 23.35
N PHE A 436 -2.64 6.96 24.03
CA PHE A 436 -1.68 7.69 24.83
C PHE A 436 -1.55 7.05 26.19
N GLU A 437 -0.45 6.36 26.46
CA GLU A 437 -0.14 5.81 27.78
C GLU A 437 0.61 6.84 28.65
N GLY A 438 1.31 7.77 27.99
CA GLY A 438 2.15 8.75 28.65
C GLY A 438 3.30 8.11 29.42
N PHE A 439 3.93 8.89 30.30
CA PHE A 439 4.87 8.36 31.28
C PHE A 439 4.26 8.35 32.68
N PRO A 440 4.57 7.36 33.52
CA PRO A 440 4.30 7.48 34.95
C PRO A 440 4.93 8.79 35.46
N PRO A 441 4.22 9.65 36.20
CA PRO A 441 4.77 10.91 36.70
C PRO A 441 6.06 10.71 37.50
N ASP A 442 6.16 9.57 38.18
CA ASP A 442 7.32 9.18 38.97
C ASP A 442 8.51 8.71 38.13
N SER A 443 8.41 8.66 36.80
CA SER A 443 9.50 8.28 35.88
C SER A 443 10.04 9.46 35.07
N VAL A 444 9.60 10.69 35.37
CA VAL A 444 10.09 11.91 34.70
C VAL A 444 10.60 12.93 35.71
N GLY A 445 11.76 13.52 35.42
CA GLY A 445 12.24 14.75 36.05
C GLY A 445 12.28 15.87 35.02
N TYR A 446 11.65 17.01 35.28
CA TYR A 446 11.64 18.14 34.36
C TYR A 446 11.82 19.46 35.12
N TRP A 447 12.76 20.30 34.68
CA TRP A 447 13.06 21.58 35.29
C TRP A 447 13.45 22.63 34.25
N HIS A 448 13.05 23.88 34.50
CA HIS A 448 13.62 25.05 33.84
C HIS A 448 14.70 25.67 34.75
N LEU A 449 15.84 26.03 34.17
CA LEU A 449 16.98 26.59 34.88
C LEU A 449 17.47 27.84 34.16
N ASP A 450 17.71 28.93 34.89
CA ASP A 450 18.27 30.15 34.31
C ASP A 450 19.75 29.95 33.95
N PRO A 451 20.25 30.48 32.82
CA PRO A 451 21.63 30.26 32.39
C PRO A 451 22.62 31.13 33.19
N HIS A 452 23.09 30.62 34.34
CA HIS A 452 24.14 31.27 35.14
C HIS A 452 25.29 30.31 35.52
N PRO A 453 26.48 30.78 35.98
CA PRO A 453 27.64 29.92 36.24
C PRO A 453 27.41 28.74 37.20
N LEU A 454 26.50 28.89 38.18
CA LEU A 454 26.20 27.84 39.17
C LEU A 454 25.20 26.77 38.66
N THR A 455 24.67 26.89 37.45
CA THR A 455 23.54 26.09 36.95
C THR A 455 23.90 24.62 36.79
N ALA A 456 25.10 24.32 36.30
CA ALA A 456 25.58 22.93 36.20
C ALA A 456 25.67 22.25 37.58
N GLY A 457 26.02 23.00 38.63
CA GLY A 457 25.99 22.52 40.01
C GLY A 457 24.56 22.25 40.51
N GLN A 458 23.60 23.09 40.15
CA GLN A 458 22.18 22.88 40.46
C GLN A 458 21.61 21.67 39.72
N ALA A 459 21.87 21.55 38.42
CA ALA A 459 21.47 20.43 37.59
C ALA A 459 21.94 19.09 38.18
N ARG A 460 23.23 18.98 38.54
CA ARG A 460 23.77 17.78 39.22
C ARG A 460 23.00 17.40 40.48
N ARG A 461 22.69 18.38 41.35
CA ARG A 461 21.93 18.12 42.59
C ARG A 461 20.51 17.63 42.31
N LEU A 462 19.85 18.17 41.28
CA LEU A 462 18.52 17.74 40.86
C LEU A 462 18.55 16.32 40.29
N THR A 463 19.51 16.04 39.40
CA THR A 463 19.75 14.71 38.83
C THR A 463 19.99 13.68 39.92
N ARG A 464 20.90 13.96 40.86
CA ARG A 464 21.19 13.08 42.02
C ARG A 464 19.93 12.71 42.78
N ARG A 465 19.10 13.72 43.10
CA ARG A 465 17.87 13.52 43.88
C ARG A 465 16.87 12.63 43.16
N VAL A 466 16.77 12.76 41.84
CA VAL A 466 15.86 11.95 41.02
C VAL A 466 16.38 10.54 40.83
N LEU A 467 17.66 10.35 40.52
CA LEU A 467 18.25 9.02 40.38
C LEU A 467 18.17 8.20 41.67
N ARG A 468 18.42 8.82 42.84
CA ARG A 468 18.21 8.16 44.14
C ARG A 468 16.76 7.77 44.38
N ARG A 469 15.81 8.63 44.00
CA ARG A 469 14.38 8.32 44.10
C ARG A 469 13.99 7.14 43.20
N TRP A 470 14.66 7.00 42.06
CA TRP A 470 14.46 5.91 41.11
C TRP A 470 15.24 4.63 41.44
N GLY A 471 16.06 4.64 42.50
CA GLY A 471 16.93 3.52 42.89
C GLY A 471 18.07 3.28 41.90
N LEU A 472 18.48 4.29 41.14
CA LEU A 472 19.53 4.21 40.12
C LEU A 472 20.89 4.69 40.65
N ASP A 473 21.24 4.32 41.87
CA ASP A 473 22.46 4.77 42.56
C ASP A 473 23.74 4.43 41.78
N THR A 474 23.75 3.31 41.06
CA THR A 474 24.89 2.86 40.25
C THR A 474 25.20 3.79 39.07
N LEU A 475 24.24 4.60 38.62
CA LEU A 475 24.42 5.52 37.49
C LEU A 475 24.85 6.93 37.93
N LEU A 476 24.74 7.26 39.22
CA LEU A 476 24.89 8.62 39.76
C LEU A 476 26.12 9.37 39.23
N ASP A 477 27.31 8.82 39.44
CA ASP A 477 28.57 9.51 39.11
C ASP A 477 28.67 9.81 37.60
N SER A 478 28.33 8.81 36.79
CA SER A 478 28.38 8.92 35.32
C SER A 478 27.34 9.89 34.77
N THR A 479 26.09 9.84 35.27
CA THR A 479 25.02 10.74 34.82
C THR A 479 25.29 12.17 35.26
N GLU A 480 25.72 12.39 36.50
CA GLU A 480 26.03 13.73 36.99
C GLU A 480 27.15 14.40 36.22
N LEU A 481 28.20 13.64 35.86
CA LEU A 481 29.29 14.15 35.05
C LEU A 481 28.77 14.57 33.66
N MET A 482 28.06 13.69 32.96
CA MET A 482 27.50 14.01 31.63
C MET A 482 26.51 15.17 31.68
N VAL A 483 25.61 15.22 32.66
CA VAL A 483 24.68 16.35 32.88
C VAL A 483 25.45 17.65 33.08
N SER A 484 26.52 17.63 33.88
CA SER A 484 27.35 18.81 34.12
C SER A 484 27.94 19.33 32.81
N GLU A 485 28.46 18.45 31.96
CA GLU A 485 29.06 18.83 30.68
C GLU A 485 28.02 19.42 29.71
N ILE A 486 26.89 18.73 29.48
CA ILE A 486 25.87 19.21 28.54
C ILE A 486 25.19 20.51 29.02
N VAL A 487 24.97 20.65 30.34
CA VAL A 487 24.39 21.87 30.93
C VAL A 487 25.38 23.03 30.88
N THR A 488 26.67 22.79 31.17
CA THR A 488 27.71 23.84 31.07
C THR A 488 27.80 24.35 29.63
N ASN A 489 27.73 23.44 28.66
CA ASN A 489 27.68 23.82 27.26
C ASN A 489 26.43 24.65 26.93
N ALA A 490 25.24 24.23 27.40
CA ALA A 490 24.00 24.97 27.18
C ALA A 490 24.06 26.39 27.79
N VAL A 491 24.49 26.52 29.05
CA VAL A 491 24.63 27.82 29.76
C VAL A 491 25.55 28.79 29.02
N ARG A 492 26.58 28.29 28.32
CA ARG A 492 27.51 29.14 27.56
C ARG A 492 26.86 29.86 26.39
N TYR A 493 25.84 29.27 25.78
CA TYR A 493 25.22 29.76 24.54
C TYR A 493 23.78 30.20 24.71
N ALA A 494 23.12 29.83 25.81
CA ALA A 494 21.73 30.14 26.07
C ALA A 494 21.54 31.61 26.49
N SER A 495 20.49 32.24 25.96
CA SER A 495 20.03 33.57 26.40
C SER A 495 18.71 33.51 27.17
N ARG A 496 18.01 32.38 27.09
CA ARG A 496 16.76 32.07 27.80
C ARG A 496 16.95 30.90 28.78
N PRO A 497 16.00 30.65 29.69
CA PRO A 497 16.04 29.50 30.58
C PRO A 497 16.21 28.19 29.80
N ILE A 498 17.18 27.38 30.23
CA ILE A 498 17.42 26.03 29.68
C ILE A 498 16.45 25.04 30.32
N SER A 499 16.06 24.00 29.58
CA SER A 499 15.23 22.92 30.11
C SER A 499 16.08 21.68 30.32
N LEU A 500 16.07 21.12 31.54
CA LEU A 500 16.69 19.84 31.86
C LEU A 500 15.60 18.79 32.06
N ARG A 501 15.73 17.66 31.38
CA ARG A 501 14.80 16.55 31.45
C ARG A 501 15.53 15.23 31.69
N LEU A 502 14.99 14.42 32.60
CA LEU A 502 15.40 13.04 32.85
C LEU A 502 14.18 12.14 32.65
N LEU A 503 14.36 11.04 31.92
CA LEU A 503 13.31 10.09 31.58
C LEU A 503 13.79 8.68 31.94
N ARG A 504 12.99 7.97 32.76
CA ARG A 504 13.22 6.57 33.09
C ARG A 504 12.29 5.69 32.27
N THR A 505 12.87 5.01 31.30
CA THR A 505 12.20 4.06 30.40
C THR A 505 12.87 2.69 30.53
N ASP A 506 13.06 1.96 29.42
CA ASP A 506 14.03 0.86 29.35
C ASP A 506 15.49 1.35 29.45
N VAL A 507 15.71 2.62 29.09
CA VAL A 507 16.95 3.36 29.30
C VAL A 507 16.72 4.62 30.15
N LEU A 508 17.79 5.13 30.75
CA LEU A 508 17.82 6.46 31.37
C LEU A 508 18.22 7.46 30.30
N ARG A 509 17.31 8.35 29.93
CA ARG A 509 17.55 9.40 28.94
C ARG A 509 17.60 10.77 29.61
N CYS A 510 18.63 11.54 29.30
CA CYS A 510 18.77 12.92 29.75
C CYS A 510 18.76 13.86 28.54
N GLU A 511 17.99 14.94 28.62
CA GLU A 511 17.86 15.93 27.56
C GLU A 511 18.07 17.32 28.15
N VAL A 512 18.84 18.14 27.44
CA VAL A 512 19.02 19.56 27.74
C VAL A 512 18.67 20.37 26.50
N THR A 513 17.70 21.25 26.65
CA THR A 513 17.23 22.14 25.58
C THR A 513 17.62 23.57 25.90
N ASP A 514 18.16 24.28 24.91
CA ASP A 514 18.49 25.70 24.96
C ASP A 514 18.03 26.42 23.69
N ASP A 515 18.06 27.76 23.72
CA ASP A 515 17.60 28.63 22.64
C ASP A 515 18.66 28.92 21.57
N SER A 516 19.89 28.41 21.72
CA SER A 516 20.94 28.63 20.73
C SER A 516 20.81 27.61 19.58
N PRO A 517 20.83 28.05 18.31
CA PRO A 517 20.81 27.15 17.15
C PRO A 517 22.15 26.42 16.90
N GLN A 518 23.22 26.77 17.63
CA GLN A 518 24.55 26.20 17.42
C GLN A 518 24.66 24.78 17.99
N VAL A 519 24.59 23.78 17.12
CA VAL A 519 24.79 22.38 17.49
C VAL A 519 26.22 22.16 17.98
N PRO A 520 26.42 21.53 19.17
CA PRO A 520 27.75 21.23 19.66
C PRO A 520 28.50 20.32 18.70
N ARG A 521 29.77 20.65 18.43
CA ARG A 521 30.70 19.79 17.69
C ARG A 521 31.72 19.22 18.66
N MET A 522 32.03 17.92 18.53
CA MET A 522 33.20 17.36 19.20
C MET A 522 34.45 18.08 18.69
N ARG A 523 35.30 18.53 19.61
CA ARG A 523 36.60 19.13 19.31
C ARG A 523 37.65 18.27 20.01
N GLU A 524 38.74 17.94 19.31
CA GLU A 524 39.93 17.40 19.98
C GLU A 524 40.60 18.57 20.71
N ALA A 525 40.55 18.55 22.04
CA ALA A 525 41.18 19.56 22.87
C ALA A 525 42.69 19.33 22.92
N GLU A 526 43.49 20.35 22.62
CA GLU A 526 44.94 20.26 22.75
C GLU A 526 45.37 20.18 24.23
N PRO A 527 46.61 19.75 24.54
CA PRO A 527 47.06 19.55 25.93
C PRO A 527 46.94 20.79 26.83
N GLY A 528 46.87 22.00 26.25
CA GLY A 528 46.72 23.28 26.96
C GLY A 528 45.31 23.89 26.95
N ASP A 529 44.32 23.26 26.32
CA ASP A 529 42.96 23.81 26.25
C ASP A 529 42.19 23.58 27.57
N GLU A 530 41.67 24.65 28.16
CA GLU A 530 40.82 24.60 29.36
C GLU A 530 39.38 24.11 29.07
N GLY A 531 39.01 23.92 27.79
CA GLY A 531 37.67 23.50 27.37
C GLY A 531 37.68 22.52 26.19
N GLY A 532 36.50 22.01 25.81
CA GLY A 532 36.34 21.14 24.61
C GLY A 532 36.33 19.63 24.89
N ARG A 533 36.63 19.18 26.11
CA ARG A 533 36.63 17.76 26.51
C ARG A 533 35.25 17.20 26.91
N GLY A 534 34.28 18.07 27.18
CA GLY A 534 32.99 17.68 27.77
C GLY A 534 32.19 16.69 26.92
N LEU A 535 32.09 16.92 25.61
CA LEU A 535 31.38 16.01 24.70
C LEU A 535 32.12 14.68 24.49
N PHE A 536 33.44 14.66 24.63
CA PHE A 536 34.22 13.41 24.58
C PHE A 536 33.92 12.51 25.79
N LEU A 537 33.68 13.12 26.97
CA LEU A 537 33.25 12.37 28.15
C LEU A 537 31.84 11.80 27.96
N VAL A 538 30.91 12.59 27.39
CA VAL A 538 29.56 12.12 27.05
C VAL A 538 29.63 10.97 26.06
N ASP A 539 30.45 11.08 25.01
CA ASP A 539 30.63 10.04 23.98
C ASP A 539 31.17 8.72 24.54
N ARG A 540 32.09 8.78 25.52
CA ARG A 540 32.61 7.56 26.16
C ARG A 540 31.68 6.91 27.18
N LEU A 541 30.83 7.69 27.85
CA LEU A 541 30.03 7.23 28.99
C LEU A 541 28.57 6.94 28.64
N ALA A 542 28.05 7.57 27.58
CA ALA A 542 26.71 7.33 27.09
C ALA A 542 26.67 6.06 26.23
N GLN A 543 25.54 5.35 26.26
CA GLN A 543 25.25 4.30 25.28
C GLN A 543 25.01 4.92 23.90
N ARG A 544 24.29 6.04 23.87
CA ARG A 544 24.01 6.86 22.69
C ARG A 544 23.91 8.31 23.14
N TRP A 545 24.34 9.23 22.30
CA TRP A 545 24.08 10.64 22.50
C TRP A 545 23.91 11.32 21.16
N GLY A 546 23.32 12.51 21.18
CA GLY A 546 23.10 13.28 19.96
C GLY A 546 22.69 14.71 20.24
N ALA A 547 22.61 15.48 19.17
CA ALA A 547 22.11 16.84 19.23
C ALA A 547 21.15 17.09 18.05
N THR A 548 19.97 17.60 18.35
CA THR A 548 18.91 17.89 17.39
C THR A 548 18.67 19.40 17.36
N ARG A 549 18.63 19.99 16.17
CA ARG A 549 18.16 21.38 16.03
C ARG A 549 16.65 21.39 16.18
N LEU A 550 16.15 22.37 16.92
CA LEU A 550 14.73 22.66 17.07
C LEU A 550 14.44 23.99 16.39
N SER A 551 13.18 24.27 16.08
CA SER A 551 12.76 25.57 15.51
C SER A 551 13.22 26.78 16.35
N THR A 552 13.23 26.66 17.68
CA THR A 552 13.61 27.74 18.60
C THR A 552 14.94 27.53 19.31
N GLY A 553 15.80 26.62 18.82
CA GLY A 553 17.11 26.36 19.46
C GLY A 553 17.67 24.96 19.19
N LYS A 554 18.11 24.26 20.23
CA LYS A 554 18.63 22.90 20.12
C LYS A 554 18.35 22.04 21.35
N MET A 555 18.36 20.73 21.15
CA MET A 555 18.33 19.73 22.21
C MET A 555 19.58 18.86 22.12
N VAL A 556 20.31 18.74 23.23
CA VAL A 556 21.41 17.80 23.39
C VAL A 556 20.96 16.72 24.35
N TRP A 557 21.17 15.45 23.99
CA TRP A 557 20.67 14.34 24.78
C TRP A 557 21.67 13.20 24.84
N PHE A 558 21.57 12.38 25.89
CA PHE A 558 22.28 11.12 26.02
C PHE A 558 21.41 10.05 26.68
N GLU A 559 21.75 8.79 26.43
CA GLU A 559 21.10 7.60 26.96
C GLU A 559 22.09 6.73 27.72
N GLN A 560 21.64 6.17 28.83
CA GLN A 560 22.38 5.18 29.61
C GLN A 560 21.51 3.95 29.84
N ARG A 561 22.13 2.77 29.74
CA ARG A 561 21.45 1.52 30.04
C ARG A 561 21.13 1.45 31.53
N ILE A 562 19.87 1.18 31.86
CA ILE A 562 19.49 0.88 33.24
C ILE A 562 19.93 -0.57 33.54
N PRO A 563 20.75 -0.81 34.56
CA PRO A 563 21.10 -2.17 34.97
C PRO A 563 19.83 -2.93 35.33
N LYS A 564 19.59 -4.08 34.71
CA LYS A 564 18.57 -5.02 35.20
C LYS A 564 19.14 -5.63 36.48
N GLU A 565 18.43 -5.55 37.61
CA GLU A 565 18.83 -6.30 38.80
C GLU A 565 19.03 -7.78 38.41
N PRO A 566 20.16 -8.42 38.80
CA PRO A 566 20.27 -9.86 38.64
C PRO A 566 19.15 -10.53 39.46
N PRO A 567 18.53 -11.61 38.96
CA PRO A 567 17.58 -12.36 39.76
C PRO A 567 18.28 -12.80 41.04
N TYR A 568 17.64 -12.53 42.18
CA TYR A 568 18.10 -12.88 43.51
C TYR A 568 18.27 -14.42 43.57
N HIS A 569 19.49 -14.93 43.39
CA HIS A 569 19.82 -16.29 43.79
C HIS A 569 20.00 -16.28 45.30
N GLY A 570 18.90 -16.56 46.01
CA GLY A 570 18.93 -16.80 47.44
C GLY A 570 19.77 -18.05 47.75
N SER A 571 20.79 -17.85 48.59
CA SER A 571 21.51 -18.93 49.29
C SER A 571 20.74 -19.34 50.54
#